data_AF-A0A2V2GLM8-F1
#
_entry.id   AF-A0A2V2GLM8-F1
#
_cell.length_a   1.000
_cell.length_b   1.000
_cell.length_c   1.000
_cell.angle_alpha   90.00
_cell.angle_beta   90.00
_cell.angle_gamma   90.00
#
_symmetry.space_group_name_H-M   'P 1'
#
loop_
_entity.id
_entity.type
_entity.pdbx_description
1 polymer ?
#
loop_
_entity_poly.entity_id
_entity_poly.type
_entity_poly.pdbx_seq_one_letter_code
_entity_poly.pdbx_strand_id
1 'polypeptide(L)'
;MRLIDADALENQFGVSDEDLLALDEIRHAPTVDAVPVVRCKDCEYSYDEISYLCCSHGVCDDCEVPPNFYCAYGKRRAEKEPPEEGET
;
A
#
# COMPACT_ATOMS: atom_id res chain seq x y z
N MET A 1 -0.85 4.94 -12.56
CA MET A 1 -1.70 4.27 -11.56
C MET A 1 -2.92 5.15 -11.37
N ARG A 2 -4.15 4.65 -11.59
CA ARG A 2 -5.38 5.41 -11.28
C ARG A 2 -5.63 5.35 -9.76
N LEU A 3 -6.28 6.37 -9.18
CA LEU A 3 -6.65 6.42 -7.74
C LEU A 3 -7.47 5.22 -7.31
N ILE A 4 -8.33 4.81 -8.21
CA ILE A 4 -9.20 3.66 -8.13
C ILE A 4 -8.72 2.66 -9.16
N ASP A 5 -8.94 1.39 -8.88
CA ASP A 5 -8.88 0.37 -9.92
C ASP A 5 -10.08 0.59 -10.85
N ALA A 6 -9.88 1.43 -11.87
CA ALA A 6 -10.93 1.81 -12.79
C ALA A 6 -11.40 0.61 -13.62
N ASP A 7 -10.51 -0.31 -13.97
CA ASP A 7 -10.87 -1.52 -14.71
C ASP A 7 -11.77 -2.41 -13.85
N ALA A 8 -11.45 -2.61 -12.57
CA ALA A 8 -12.30 -3.32 -11.63
C ALA A 8 -13.66 -2.61 -11.40
N LEU A 9 -13.68 -1.28 -11.44
CA LEU A 9 -14.91 -0.50 -11.30
C LEU A 9 -15.79 -0.57 -12.55
N GLU A 10 -15.22 -0.44 -13.76
CA GLU A 10 -15.96 -0.54 -15.03
C GLU A 10 -16.68 -1.89 -15.16
N ASN A 11 -16.09 -2.98 -14.65
CA ASN A 11 -16.68 -4.32 -14.66
C ASN A 11 -17.95 -4.47 -13.79
N GLN A 12 -18.31 -3.47 -12.98
CA GLN A 12 -19.53 -3.48 -12.17
C GLN A 12 -20.75 -2.93 -12.92
N PHE A 13 -20.54 -2.26 -14.06
CA PHE A 13 -21.59 -1.59 -14.82
C PHE A 13 -22.06 -2.43 -16.01
N GLY A 14 -23.36 -2.32 -16.31
CA GLY A 14 -23.99 -2.97 -17.44
C GLY A 14 -23.99 -2.11 -18.72
N VAL A 15 -25.10 -2.16 -19.45
CA VAL A 15 -25.29 -1.44 -20.73
C VAL A 15 -26.52 -0.53 -20.71
N SER A 16 -27.05 -0.21 -19.53
CA SER A 16 -28.11 0.78 -19.40
C SER A 16 -27.59 2.19 -19.74
N ASP A 17 -28.49 3.12 -20.04
CA ASP A 17 -28.09 4.50 -20.33
C ASP A 17 -27.36 5.12 -19.12
N GLU A 18 -27.81 4.82 -17.90
CA GLU A 18 -27.14 5.25 -16.66
C GLU A 18 -25.74 4.63 -16.52
N ASP A 19 -25.58 3.34 -16.85
CA ASP A 19 -24.28 2.67 -16.81
C ASP A 19 -23.29 3.30 -17.82
N LEU A 20 -23.77 3.59 -19.04
CA LEU A 20 -22.94 4.19 -20.08
C LEU A 20 -22.44 5.58 -19.69
N LEU A 21 -23.29 6.39 -19.03
CA LEU A 21 -22.88 7.69 -18.49
C LEU A 21 -21.84 7.54 -17.37
N ALA A 22 -22.02 6.57 -16.47
CA ALA A 22 -21.05 6.30 -15.40
C ALA A 22 -19.69 5.84 -15.94
N LEU A 23 -19.69 4.96 -16.94
CA LEU A 23 -18.47 4.51 -17.64
C LEU A 23 -17.74 5.67 -18.31
N ASP A 24 -18.48 6.59 -18.94
CA ASP A 24 -17.87 7.77 -19.58
C ASP A 24 -17.17 8.68 -18.56
N GLU A 25 -17.81 8.92 -17.42
CA GLU A 25 -17.21 9.69 -16.32
C GLU A 25 -15.95 9.02 -15.77
N ILE A 26 -15.97 7.70 -15.54
CA ILE A 26 -14.81 6.94 -15.04
C ILE A 26 -13.63 7.01 -16.02
N ARG A 27 -13.90 6.94 -17.33
CA ARG A 27 -12.87 6.97 -18.37
C ARG A 27 -12.22 8.34 -18.53
N HIS A 28 -12.99 9.40 -18.31
CA HIS A 28 -12.53 10.79 -18.44
C HIS A 28 -12.05 11.41 -17.13
N ALA A 29 -12.29 10.76 -15.99
CA ALA A 29 -11.82 11.22 -14.69
C ALA A 29 -10.29 11.42 -14.69
N PRO A 30 -9.79 12.57 -14.18
CA PRO A 30 -8.37 12.83 -14.12
C PRO A 30 -7.67 11.82 -13.21
N THR A 31 -6.48 11.38 -13.63
CA THR A 31 -5.63 10.55 -12.80
C THR A 31 -4.85 11.43 -11.83
N VAL A 32 -4.95 11.17 -10.53
CA VAL A 32 -4.05 11.80 -9.55
C VAL A 32 -2.68 11.13 -9.62
N ASP A 33 -1.64 11.88 -9.30
CA ASP A 33 -0.32 11.35 -9.04
C ASP A 33 -0.27 10.68 -7.66
N ALA A 34 -0.77 9.44 -7.58
CA ALA A 34 -0.77 8.64 -6.37
C ALA A 34 0.48 7.75 -6.32
N VAL A 35 1.23 7.85 -5.23
CA VAL A 35 2.36 6.97 -4.92
C VAL A 35 1.94 5.91 -3.88
N PRO A 36 2.18 4.61 -4.12
CA PRO A 36 1.92 3.59 -3.13
C PRO A 36 2.87 3.78 -1.94
N VAL A 37 2.31 3.89 -0.74
CA VAL A 37 3.10 4.02 0.50
C VAL A 37 3.17 2.70 1.25
N VAL A 38 4.33 2.42 1.83
CA VAL A 38 4.55 1.29 2.73
C VAL A 38 4.49 1.81 4.16
N ARG A 39 3.60 1.25 4.97
CA ARG A 39 3.56 1.56 6.40
C ARG A 39 4.75 0.94 7.08
N CYS A 40 5.30 1.61 8.09
CA CYS A 40 6.49 1.15 8.80
C CYS A 40 6.32 -0.28 9.31
N LYS A 41 5.14 -0.67 9.83
CA LYS A 41 4.89 -2.06 10.28
C LYS A 41 5.14 -3.13 9.20
N ASP A 42 4.95 -2.79 7.93
CA ASP A 42 5.09 -3.68 6.78
C ASP A 42 6.41 -3.43 6.01
N CYS A 43 7.27 -2.54 6.52
CA CYS A 43 8.51 -2.11 5.89
C CYS A 43 9.69 -3.04 6.25
N GLU A 44 10.51 -3.41 5.26
CA GLU A 44 11.80 -4.12 5.40
C GLU A 44 12.72 -3.46 6.43
N TYR A 45 12.73 -2.13 6.44
CA TYR A 45 13.61 -1.31 7.28
C TYR A 45 13.05 -0.98 8.66
N SER A 46 11.88 -1.50 9.02
CA SER A 46 11.43 -1.38 10.41
C SER A 46 11.90 -2.57 11.23
N TYR A 47 11.95 -2.39 12.55
CA TYR A 47 12.25 -3.47 13.48
C TYR A 47 11.62 -3.15 14.84
N ASP A 48 11.30 -4.19 15.61
CA ASP A 48 10.79 -4.02 16.96
C ASP A 48 11.96 -3.86 17.94
N GLU A 49 11.90 -2.83 18.78
CA GLU A 49 12.84 -2.56 19.86
C GLU A 49 12.08 -2.39 21.17
N ILE A 50 12.36 -3.24 22.17
CA ILE A 50 11.81 -3.24 23.55
C ILE A 50 10.46 -2.50 23.70
N SER A 51 9.43 -3.00 22.98
CA SER A 51 8.02 -2.54 22.99
C SER A 51 7.61 -1.44 21.98
N TYR A 52 8.50 -1.01 21.10
CA TYR A 52 8.25 0.02 20.09
C TYR A 52 8.70 -0.43 18.70
N LEU A 53 8.12 0.17 17.66
CA LEU A 53 8.54 -0.05 16.29
C LEU A 53 9.50 1.07 15.89
N CYS A 54 10.70 0.73 15.47
CA CYS A 54 11.71 1.67 15.00
C CYS A 54 11.89 1.56 13.48
N CYS A 55 12.35 2.62 12.82
CA CYS A 55 12.74 2.63 11.41
C CYS A 55 14.26 2.86 11.31
N SER A 56 14.99 2.09 10.50
CA SER A 56 16.44 2.25 10.24
C SER A 56 16.73 2.88 8.87
N HIS A 57 15.81 3.71 8.35
CA HIS A 57 15.99 4.25 7.01
C HIS A 57 15.27 5.56 6.74
N GLY A 58 15.87 6.39 5.89
CA GLY A 58 15.33 7.67 5.46
C GLY A 58 15.56 8.79 6.47
N VAL A 59 14.58 9.70 6.58
CA VAL A 59 14.62 10.82 7.52
C VAL A 59 14.41 10.37 8.97
N CYS A 60 13.75 9.21 9.16
CA CYS A 60 13.47 8.61 10.46
C CYS A 60 14.44 7.46 10.75
N ASP A 61 15.75 7.66 10.55
CA ASP A 61 16.76 6.67 10.88
C ASP A 61 16.94 6.54 12.40
N ASP A 62 16.90 5.32 12.91
CA ASP A 62 16.84 4.93 14.34
C ASP A 62 15.85 5.75 15.17
N CYS A 63 14.66 6.00 14.61
CA CYS A 63 13.58 6.68 15.29
C CYS A 63 12.42 5.72 15.60
N GLU A 64 11.81 5.88 16.77
CA GLU A 64 10.50 5.30 17.07
C GLU A 64 9.45 5.86 16.08
N VAL A 65 8.68 4.96 15.46
CA VAL A 65 7.63 5.28 14.50
C VAL A 65 6.31 4.61 14.89
N PRO A 66 5.19 5.35 14.88
CA PRO A 66 3.88 4.73 15.07
C PRO A 66 3.61 3.63 14.02
N PRO A 67 2.83 2.58 14.34
CA PRO A 67 2.56 1.49 13.38
C PRO A 67 1.89 1.93 12.06
N ASN A 68 1.16 3.05 12.07
CA ASN A 68 0.52 3.64 10.88
C ASN A 68 1.39 4.70 10.18
N PHE A 69 2.58 4.99 10.69
CA PHE A 69 3.55 5.85 10.04
C PHE A 69 4.04 5.22 8.74
N TYR A 70 4.58 6.04 7.84
CA TYR A 70 5.12 5.59 6.55
C TYR A 70 6.43 6.33 6.26
N CYS A 71 7.35 5.66 5.58
CA CYS A 71 8.60 6.26 5.11
C CYS A 71 8.57 6.39 3.58
N ALA A 72 9.04 7.51 3.05
CA ALA A 72 9.14 7.74 1.60
C ALA A 72 10.05 6.72 0.89
N TYR A 73 10.98 6.12 1.64
CA TYR A 73 11.90 5.08 1.19
C TYR A 73 11.45 3.68 1.64
N GLY A 74 10.22 3.54 2.11
CA GLY A 74 9.71 2.28 2.62
C GLY A 74 9.63 1.21 1.53
N LYS A 75 10.12 0.01 1.84
CA LYS A 75 10.06 -1.16 0.96
C LYS A 75 9.30 -2.27 1.67
N ARG A 76 8.31 -2.90 1.02
CA ARG A 76 7.56 -3.99 1.69
C ARG A 76 8.50 -5.13 2.03
N ARG A 77 8.32 -5.73 3.21
CA ARG A 77 8.98 -7.00 3.56
C ARG A 77 8.61 -8.06 2.51
N ALA A 78 9.58 -8.89 2.13
CA ALA A 78 9.27 -10.13 1.43
C ALA A 78 8.36 -10.98 2.33
N GLU A 79 7.38 -11.66 1.74
CA GLU A 79 6.64 -12.70 2.45
C GLU A 79 7.67 -13.69 2.98
N LYS A 80 7.73 -13.88 4.31
CA LYS A 80 8.59 -14.91 4.88
C LYS A 80 8.06 -16.25 4.36
N GLU A 81 8.92 -17.06 3.76
CA GLU A 81 8.62 -18.48 3.61
C GLU A 81 8.21 -19.00 5.00
N PRO A 82 7.15 -19.82 5.10
CA PRO A 82 6.77 -20.39 6.38
C PRO A 82 7.99 -21.07 7.01
N PRO A 83 8.17 -20.96 8.35
CA PRO A 83 9.28 -21.65 9.00
C PRO A 83 9.24 -23.12 8.61
N GLU A 84 10.39 -23.68 8.19
CA GLU A 84 10.50 -25.11 7.97
C GLU A 84 10.07 -25.83 9.25
N GLU A 85 9.13 -26.77 9.13
CA GLU A 85 8.66 -27.59 10.26
C GLU A 85 9.86 -28.34 10.87
N GLY A 86 10.44 -27.82 11.97
CA GLY A 86 11.52 -28.55 12.63
C GLY A 86 12.49 -27.80 13.54
N GLU A 87 12.44 -26.48 13.69
CA GLU A 87 13.33 -25.80 14.65
C GLU A 87 12.68 -25.74 16.05
N THR A 88 13.19 -26.62 16.92
CA THR A 88 12.90 -26.76 18.36
C THR A 88 13.48 -25.64 19.22
#